data_AF-A0A4D6H8B7-F1
#
_entry.id   AF-A0A4D6H8B7-F1
#
_cell.length_a   1.000
_cell.length_b   1.000
_cell.length_c   1.000
_cell.angle_alpha   90.00
_cell.angle_beta   90.00
_cell.angle_gamma   90.00
#
_symmetry.space_group_name_H-M   'P 1'
#
loop_
_entity.id
_entity.type
_entity.pdbx_description
1 polymer ?
#
loop_
_entity_poly.entity_id
_entity_poly.type
_entity_poly.pdbx_seq_one_letter_code
_entity_poly.pdbx_strand_id
1 'polypeptide(L)' 'MGVLWRAYKETNDPQFRDVAIFYADRYLDLYIRDEGKIYNLVEFDEETGEVVRKYNLLAH' A
#
# COMPACT_ATOMS: atom_id res chain seq x y z
N MET A 1 2.46 3.82 -8.11
CA MET A 1 2.93 5.03 -7.40
C MET A 1 3.47 6.15 -8.28
N GLY A 2 4.04 5.86 -9.48
CA GLY A 2 4.68 6.89 -10.31
C GLY A 2 3.80 8.09 -10.68
N VAL A 3 2.48 7.90 -10.81
CA VAL A 3 1.54 8.97 -11.16
C VAL A 3 1.44 10.05 -10.06
N LEU A 4 1.45 9.68 -8.78
CA LEU A 4 1.36 10.63 -7.68
C LEU A 4 2.64 11.45 -7.54
N TRP A 5 3.80 10.79 -7.67
CA TRP A 5 5.08 11.48 -7.71
C TRP A 5 5.22 12.43 -8.90
N ARG A 6 4.62 12.08 -10.05
CA ARG A 6 4.55 12.97 -11.21
C ARG A 6 3.64 14.17 -10.94
N ALA A 7 2.45 13.95 -10.39
CA ALA A 7 1.51 15.01 -10.03
C ALA A 7 2.17 16.01 -9.07
N TYR A 8 2.85 15.54 -8.02
CA TYR A 8 3.61 16.42 -7.12
C TYR A 8 4.65 17.27 -7.87
N LYS A 9 5.39 16.69 -8.82
CA LYS A 9 6.38 17.45 -9.61
C LYS A 9 5.75 18.52 -10.50
N GLU A 10 4.55 18.26 -11.02
CA GLU A 10 3.84 19.18 -11.93
C GLU A 10 3.08 20.28 -11.18
N THR A 11 2.55 20.01 -9.99
CA THR A 11 1.68 20.94 -9.25
C THR A 11 2.33 21.53 -8.00
N ASN A 12 3.38 20.91 -7.47
CA ASN A 12 3.99 21.16 -6.17
C ASN A 12 2.99 21.04 -4.98
N ASP A 13 1.86 20.37 -5.18
CA ASP A 13 0.89 20.08 -4.13
C ASP A 13 1.39 18.90 -3.27
N PRO A 14 1.78 19.15 -1.99
CA PRO A 14 2.38 18.14 -1.13
C PRO A 14 1.44 16.96 -0.86
N GLN A 15 0.12 17.10 -1.02
CA GLN A 15 -0.82 16.00 -0.79
C GLN A 15 -0.52 14.80 -1.69
N PHE A 16 -0.12 15.01 -2.95
CA PHE A 16 0.25 13.91 -3.84
C PHE A 16 1.48 13.14 -3.36
N ARG A 17 2.49 13.85 -2.84
CA ARG A 17 3.68 13.23 -2.25
C ARG A 17 3.31 12.46 -0.99
N ASP A 18 2.55 13.08 -0.11
CA ASP A 18 2.23 12.51 1.21
C ASP A 18 1.39 11.24 1.07
N VAL A 19 0.42 11.20 0.14
CA VAL A 19 -0.34 9.98 -0.19
C VAL A 19 0.56 8.91 -0.80
N ALA A 20 1.52 9.29 -1.64
CA ALA A 20 2.45 8.34 -2.25
C ALA A 20 3.37 7.66 -1.23
N ILE A 21 3.86 8.44 -0.24
CA ILE A 21 4.66 7.93 0.88
C ILE A 21 3.80 7.05 1.77
N PHE A 22 2.63 7.55 2.20
CA PHE A 22 1.71 6.79 3.05
C PHE A 22 1.35 5.44 2.46
N TYR A 23 1.03 5.38 1.16
CA TYR A 23 0.74 4.11 0.51
C TYR A 23 1.96 3.18 0.52
N ALA A 24 3.16 3.70 0.23
CA ALA A 24 4.37 2.88 0.21
C ALA A 24 4.64 2.26 1.58
N ASP A 25 4.56 3.05 2.65
CA ASP A 25 4.77 2.57 4.02
C ASP A 25 3.73 1.52 4.39
N ARG A 26 2.43 1.78 4.14
CA ARG A 26 1.36 0.81 4.38
C ARG A 26 1.52 -0.45 3.56
N TYR A 27 2.00 -0.36 2.32
CA TYR A 27 2.21 -1.53 1.47
C TYR A 27 3.31 -2.44 2.05
N LEU A 28 4.43 -1.86 2.51
CA LEU A 28 5.52 -2.59 3.14
C LEU A 28 5.01 -3.34 4.40
N ASP A 29 4.29 -2.66 5.28
CA ASP A 29 3.77 -3.24 6.53
C ASP A 29 2.74 -4.35 6.30
N LEU A 30 1.92 -4.19 5.26
CA LEU A 30 0.76 -5.06 5.07
C LEU A 30 1.05 -6.24 4.15
N TYR A 31 1.80 -6.02 3.08
CA TYR A 31 1.97 -7.00 2.03
C TYR A 31 3.29 -7.76 2.13
N ILE A 32 4.35 -7.21 2.73
CA ILE A 32 5.64 -7.89 2.85
C ILE A 32 5.68 -8.72 4.14
N ARG A 33 6.22 -9.93 4.03
CA ARG A 33 6.53 -10.87 5.13
C ARG A 33 8.04 -11.08 5.23
N ASP A 34 8.43 -11.83 6.26
CA ASP A 34 9.80 -12.33 6.41
C ASP A 34 10.34 -12.93 5.11
N GLU A 35 11.62 -12.69 4.88
CA GLU A 35 12.37 -13.18 3.72
C GLU A 35 11.85 -12.65 2.37
N GLY A 36 11.15 -11.51 2.35
CA GLY A 36 10.70 -10.85 1.13
C GLY A 36 9.50 -11.53 0.44
N LYS A 37 8.83 -12.46 1.12
CA LYS A 37 7.58 -13.07 0.66
C LYS A 37 6.46 -12.04 0.70
N ILE A 38 5.46 -12.17 -0.18
CA ILE A 38 4.32 -11.25 -0.22
C ILE A 38 3.00 -11.95 0.06
N TYR A 39 2.07 -11.24 0.70
CA TYR A 39 0.65 -11.53 0.62
C TYR A 39 0.11 -11.01 -0.72
N ASN A 40 -0.77 -11.76 -1.36
CA ASN A 40 -1.32 -11.37 -2.67
C ASN A 40 -2.54 -10.48 -2.53
N LEU A 41 -3.26 -10.59 -1.41
CA LEU A 41 -4.46 -9.83 -1.11
C LEU A 41 -4.56 -9.57 0.39
N VAL A 42 -4.97 -8.36 0.74
CA VAL A 42 -5.33 -7.96 2.10
C VAL A 42 -6.76 -7.44 2.06
N GLU A 43 -7.59 -7.97 2.93
CA GLU A 43 -8.98 -7.57 3.14
C GLU A 43 -9.03 -6.60 4.32
N PHE A 44 -9.75 -5.50 4.12
CA PHE A 44 -9.91 -4.44 5.09
C PHE A 44 -11.38 -4.30 5.46
N ASP A 45 -11.61 -3.92 6.71
CA ASP A 45 -12.92 -3.46 7.16
C ASP A 45 -13.17 -2.05 6.59
N GLU A 46 -14.31 -1.84 5.94
CA GLU A 46 -14.60 -0.59 5.22
C GLU A 46 -14.87 0.60 6.15
N GLU A 47 -15.34 0.36 7.37
CA GLU A 47 -15.68 1.41 8.32
C GLU A 47 -14.46 1.86 9.13
N THR A 48 -13.62 0.91 9.54
CA THR A 48 -12.49 1.14 10.45
C THR A 48 -11.14 1.19 9.72
N GLY A 49 -11.04 0.58 8.54
CA GLY A 49 -9.78 0.41 7.82
C GLY A 49 -8.83 -0.63 8.43
N GLU A 50 -9.31 -1.41 9.41
CA GLU A 50 -8.52 -2.46 10.04
C GLU A 50 -8.35 -3.67 9.10
N VAL A 51 -7.24 -4.40 9.28
CA VAL A 51 -6.98 -5.60 8.50
C VAL A 51 -7.82 -6.75 9.04
N VAL A 52 -8.73 -7.25 8.22
CA VAL A 52 -9.56 -8.41 8.55
C VAL A 52 -8.79 -9.71 8.27
N ARG A 53 -8.18 -9.80 7.09
CA ARG A 53 -7.46 -11.02 6.66
C ARG A 53 -6.41 -10.74 5.59
N LYS A 54 -5.37 -11.57 5.55
CA LYS A 54 -4.36 -11.59 4.48
C LYS A 54 -4.37 -12.96 3.78
N TYR A 55 -4.37 -12.97 2.46
CA TYR A 55 -4.46 -14.18 1.64
C TYR A 55 -3.19 -14.39 0.82
N ASN A 56 -2.80 -15.67 0.67
CA ASN A 56 -1.77 -16.09 -0.28
C ASN A 56 -2.39 -17.04 -1.30
N LEU A 57 -2.93 -16.49 -2.38
CA LEU A 57 -3.65 -17.23 -3.41
C LEU A 57 -2.74 -18.08 -4.32
N LEU A 58 -1.42 -18.04 -4.14
CA LEU A 58 -0.44 -18.74 -4.99
C LEU A 58 0.48 -19.70 -4.22
N ALA A 59 0.25 -19.89 -2.93
CA ALA A 59 0.94 -20.92 -2.16
C ALA A 59 0.20 -22.26 -2.31
N HIS A 60 0.70 -23.10 -3.21
CA HIS A 60 0.43 -24.55 -3.20
C HIS A 60 1.23 -25.23 -2.10
#